data_AF-A0A2H3L0M7-F1
#
_entry.id   AF-A0A2H3L0M7-F1
#
_cell.length_a   1.000
_cell.length_b   1.000
_cell.length_c   1.000
_cell.angle_alpha   90.00
_cell.angle_beta   90.00
_cell.angle_gamma   90.00
#
_symmetry.space_group_name_H-M   'P 1'
#
loop_
_entity.id
_entity.type
_entity.pdbx_description
1 polymer ?
#
loop_
_entity_poly.entity_id
_entity_poly.type
_entity_poly.pdbx_seq_one_letter_code
_entity_poly.pdbx_strand_id
1 'polypeptide(L)'
;MTTVSNYQRYQAAPFNQPAFYPLQQRPNPVRYQPLGAWLGRLILPSLAERELVLGCWIELEHVPATDQDLLGARVRLRWLPNLTLNARFWGATRSVHMSEDSLKAIAAGTVLAERVNGWEYVNPLESLAGAHPFDDLTVRLEGDVILERQPADGGPPIIFVTTEPVQVTGRFYALVQFLGPSGDGDTYRVRHYASATSDFTGPEELVRMPEVVPDSFGVTNSTASGIEHSPLNAQGWYIYGAQDAEGAFVVRALAPRLMLRLEPQSYADRTSECMEYLKPKQWKQTAVKGQATTVLLAGDGITPHAARDAWQVGDRALLIHLFGGIGGEKREPAARTPLYWGHVAFGRATVILEPLANELSFDLVYNQVYAHNVDGLTAGSMHYSRYSGDRQFGWAGVRPIQDVLIKHPAMTDPFELRGQPLAALDLILRQLEVMTARYRIADGRGGTSVGAANNCAQDSAQALYAAIRNTGRLLRDRPDLQAALANTPENARRLEALLSLGSDVREVLTPWGAREDWEYDLPVLGSGGTPFKSFGKAVKSWRTVLPPVIARALIEVFLKRGASAWVLRSSQIGGYDPTIEPIVPNV
;
A
#
# COMPACT_ATOMS: atom_id res chain seq x y z
N MET A 1 -32.99 7.08 6.34
CA MET A 1 -32.54 7.40 4.97
C MET A 1 -31.06 7.07 4.91
N THR A 2 -30.64 6.23 3.96
CA THR A 2 -29.24 5.81 3.80
C THR A 2 -28.47 6.85 2.99
N THR A 3 -27.32 7.32 3.49
CA THR A 3 -26.46 8.24 2.75
C THR A 3 -25.67 7.47 1.69
N VAL A 4 -25.66 7.97 0.46
CA VAL A 4 -24.87 7.38 -0.63
C VAL A 4 -23.38 7.63 -0.38
N SER A 5 -22.59 6.56 -0.31
CA SER A 5 -21.13 6.61 -0.13
C SER A 5 -20.41 7.24 -1.35
N ASN A 6 -19.19 7.73 -1.16
CA ASN A 6 -18.35 8.17 -2.28
C ASN A 6 -18.02 7.00 -3.21
N TYR A 7 -17.72 5.83 -2.66
CA TYR A 7 -17.52 4.60 -3.42
C TYR A 7 -18.68 4.30 -4.38
N GLN A 8 -19.94 4.36 -3.90
CA GLN A 8 -21.11 4.16 -4.75
C GLN A 8 -21.23 5.22 -5.85
N ARG A 9 -20.88 6.48 -5.58
CA ARG A 9 -20.81 7.54 -6.60
C ARG A 9 -19.74 7.22 -7.64
N TYR A 10 -18.56 6.82 -7.20
CA TYR A 10 -17.43 6.49 -8.05
C TYR A 10 -17.76 5.30 -8.96
N GLN A 11 -18.42 4.27 -8.43
CA GLN A 11 -18.85 3.10 -9.18
C GLN A 11 -19.92 3.40 -10.25
N ALA A 12 -20.60 4.55 -10.20
CA ALA A 12 -21.53 4.96 -11.25
C ALA A 12 -20.82 5.26 -12.58
N ALA A 13 -19.52 5.58 -12.55
CA ALA A 13 -18.74 5.80 -13.76
C ALA A 13 -18.27 4.45 -14.36
N PRO A 14 -18.55 4.18 -15.66
CA PRO A 14 -18.21 2.89 -16.27
C PRO A 14 -16.73 2.52 -16.17
N PHE A 15 -15.81 3.48 -16.31
CA PHE A 15 -14.37 3.22 -16.26
C PHE A 15 -13.86 2.75 -14.89
N ASN A 16 -14.68 2.81 -13.83
CA ASN A 16 -14.37 2.24 -12.52
C ASN A 16 -14.82 0.78 -12.38
N GLN A 17 -15.60 0.27 -13.33
CA GLN A 17 -16.14 -1.09 -13.31
C GLN A 17 -15.24 -2.04 -14.12
N PRO A 18 -14.93 -3.24 -13.61
CA PRO A 18 -14.11 -4.21 -14.35
C PRO A 18 -14.66 -4.57 -15.73
N ALA A 19 -15.99 -4.67 -15.87
CA ALA A 19 -16.66 -5.03 -17.12
C ALA A 19 -16.45 -4.02 -18.26
N PHE A 20 -15.97 -2.82 -17.98
CA PHE A 20 -15.63 -1.81 -18.98
C PHE A 20 -14.38 -2.17 -19.80
N TYR A 21 -13.58 -3.13 -19.32
CA TYR A 21 -12.29 -3.49 -19.91
C TYR A 21 -12.31 -4.93 -20.43
N PRO A 22 -12.49 -5.17 -21.74
CA PRO A 22 -12.53 -6.53 -22.27
C PRO A 22 -11.21 -7.28 -22.04
N LEU A 23 -11.31 -8.55 -21.62
CA LEU A 23 -10.13 -9.35 -21.25
C LEU A 23 -9.24 -9.71 -22.45
N GLN A 24 -9.82 -9.75 -23.64
CA GLN A 24 -9.16 -10.10 -24.89
C GLN A 24 -8.36 -8.94 -25.48
N GLN A 25 -8.67 -7.70 -25.09
CA GLN A 25 -7.93 -6.51 -25.54
C GLN A 25 -6.58 -6.45 -24.83
N ARG A 26 -5.51 -6.26 -25.61
CA ARG A 26 -4.14 -6.13 -25.13
C ARG A 26 -3.42 -5.01 -25.87
N PRO A 27 -2.81 -4.07 -25.14
CA PRO A 27 -2.06 -3.01 -25.78
C PRO A 27 -0.74 -3.55 -26.35
N ASN A 28 -0.06 -2.75 -27.18
CA ASN A 28 1.18 -3.16 -27.83
C ASN A 28 2.27 -3.51 -26.79
N PRO A 29 2.78 -4.76 -26.73
CA PRO A 29 3.73 -5.21 -25.71
C PRO A 29 5.12 -4.56 -25.82
N VAL A 30 5.41 -3.85 -26.92
CA VAL A 30 6.63 -3.02 -27.04
C VAL A 30 6.53 -1.74 -26.22
N ARG A 31 5.31 -1.24 -26.00
CA ARG A 31 5.04 0.06 -25.33
C ARG A 31 4.49 -0.11 -23.92
N TYR A 32 3.84 -1.25 -23.67
CA TYR A 32 3.14 -1.53 -22.43
C TYR A 32 3.66 -2.81 -21.79
N GLN A 33 3.67 -2.82 -20.46
CA GLN A 33 4.05 -3.97 -19.65
C GLN A 33 2.87 -4.39 -18.78
N PRO A 34 2.68 -5.69 -18.53
CA PRO A 34 1.71 -6.14 -17.55
C PRO A 34 2.15 -5.73 -16.14
N LEU A 35 1.20 -5.37 -15.29
CA LEU A 35 1.49 -4.94 -13.91
C LEU A 35 1.87 -6.11 -12.97
N GLY A 36 1.66 -7.34 -13.43
CA GLY A 36 2.04 -8.57 -12.73
C GLY A 36 1.88 -9.79 -13.64
N ALA A 37 2.60 -10.87 -13.34
CA ALA A 37 2.51 -12.12 -14.10
C ALA A 37 1.08 -12.71 -14.01
N TRP A 38 0.54 -12.77 -12.79
CA TRP A 38 -0.82 -13.17 -12.48
C TRP A 38 -1.60 -11.96 -11.97
N LEU A 39 -2.63 -11.55 -12.70
CA LEU A 39 -3.58 -10.52 -12.31
C LEU A 39 -4.98 -11.07 -12.39
N GLY A 40 -5.84 -10.67 -11.47
CA GLY A 40 -7.24 -11.05 -11.55
C GLY A 40 -8.14 -10.33 -10.59
N ARG A 41 -9.44 -10.45 -10.85
CA ARG A 41 -10.51 -9.90 -10.02
C ARG A 41 -10.93 -10.92 -8.98
N LEU A 42 -10.90 -10.52 -7.72
CA LEU A 42 -11.38 -11.36 -6.63
C LEU A 42 -12.90 -11.41 -6.64
N ILE A 43 -13.45 -12.60 -6.45
CA ILE A 43 -14.88 -12.87 -6.38
C ILE A 43 -15.16 -13.63 -5.09
N LEU A 44 -16.02 -13.06 -4.24
CA LEU A 44 -16.45 -13.75 -3.03
C LEU A 44 -17.31 -14.96 -3.42
N PRO A 45 -17.02 -16.18 -2.93
CA PRO A 45 -17.85 -17.34 -3.21
C PRO A 45 -19.25 -17.16 -2.62
N SER A 46 -20.27 -17.82 -3.18
CA SER A 46 -21.54 -17.94 -2.45
C SER A 46 -21.35 -18.85 -1.22
N LEU A 47 -22.27 -18.78 -0.24
CA LEU A 47 -22.23 -19.68 0.93
C LEU A 47 -22.16 -21.16 0.54
N ALA A 48 -22.88 -21.56 -0.51
CA ALA A 48 -22.86 -22.94 -1.01
C ALA A 48 -21.54 -23.34 -1.71
N GLU A 49 -20.79 -22.37 -2.24
CA GLU A 49 -19.50 -22.61 -2.89
C GLU A 49 -18.34 -22.71 -1.89
N ARG A 50 -18.49 -22.24 -0.64
CA ARG A 50 -17.37 -22.08 0.31
C ARG A 50 -16.61 -23.38 0.60
N GLU A 51 -17.32 -24.50 0.76
CA GLU A 51 -16.70 -25.80 1.02
C GLU A 51 -15.84 -26.29 -0.16
N LEU A 52 -16.24 -25.96 -1.40
CA LEU A 52 -15.47 -26.27 -2.60
C LEU A 52 -14.30 -25.29 -2.81
N VAL A 53 -14.46 -24.03 -2.42
CA VAL A 53 -13.48 -22.98 -2.76
C VAL A 53 -12.39 -22.87 -1.72
N LEU A 54 -12.70 -23.00 -0.43
CA LEU A 54 -11.74 -22.92 0.70
C LEU A 54 -10.80 -21.71 0.61
N GLY A 55 -11.37 -20.54 0.29
CA GLY A 55 -10.64 -19.34 -0.09
C GLY A 55 -11.60 -18.39 -0.80
N CYS A 56 -11.16 -17.79 -1.90
CA CYS A 56 -12.07 -17.05 -2.79
C CYS A 56 -11.89 -17.49 -4.24
N TRP A 57 -12.74 -16.98 -5.13
CA TRP A 57 -12.51 -17.13 -6.56
C TRP A 57 -11.65 -15.98 -7.07
N ILE A 58 -10.91 -16.24 -8.15
CA ILE A 58 -10.24 -15.20 -8.93
C ILE A 58 -10.58 -15.40 -10.41
N GLU A 59 -11.07 -14.35 -11.07
CA GLU A 59 -11.19 -14.27 -12.52
C GLU A 59 -9.88 -13.73 -13.09
N LEU A 60 -9.20 -14.54 -13.89
CA LEU A 60 -7.85 -14.22 -14.36
C LEU A 60 -7.88 -13.19 -15.49
N GLU A 61 -7.36 -12.01 -15.23
CA GLU A 61 -7.35 -10.87 -16.17
C GLU A 61 -6.03 -10.75 -16.94
N HIS A 62 -4.95 -11.30 -16.38
CA HIS A 62 -3.66 -11.50 -17.04
C HIS A 62 -2.99 -12.73 -16.43
N VAL A 63 -2.34 -13.53 -17.29
CA VAL A 63 -1.68 -14.78 -16.92
C VAL A 63 -0.34 -14.90 -17.65
N PRO A 64 0.61 -15.71 -17.13
CA PRO A 64 1.84 -16.03 -17.83
C PRO A 64 1.59 -16.60 -19.23
N ALA A 65 2.57 -16.45 -20.13
CA ALA A 65 2.47 -16.95 -21.51
C ALA A 65 2.20 -18.46 -21.59
N THR A 66 2.63 -19.23 -20.58
CA THR A 66 2.41 -20.68 -20.46
C THR A 66 0.97 -21.07 -20.13
N ASP A 67 0.15 -20.13 -19.65
CA ASP A 67 -1.16 -20.41 -19.06
C ASP A 67 -2.28 -19.57 -19.70
N GLN A 68 -2.09 -19.15 -20.96
CA GLN A 68 -3.05 -18.30 -21.69
C GLN A 68 -4.43 -18.93 -21.86
N ASP A 69 -4.54 -20.25 -21.79
CA ASP A 69 -5.81 -20.97 -21.81
C ASP A 69 -6.71 -20.65 -20.61
N LEU A 70 -6.14 -20.11 -19.53
CA LEU A 70 -6.85 -19.70 -18.32
C LEU A 70 -7.29 -18.23 -18.33
N LEU A 71 -6.99 -17.45 -19.37
CA LEU A 71 -7.40 -16.04 -19.43
C LEU A 71 -8.94 -15.93 -19.42
N GLY A 72 -9.47 -15.15 -18.48
CA GLY A 72 -10.90 -15.00 -18.21
C GLY A 72 -11.54 -16.17 -17.47
N ALA A 73 -10.78 -17.21 -17.12
CA ALA A 73 -11.30 -18.30 -16.32
C ALA A 73 -11.46 -17.89 -14.85
N ARG A 74 -12.54 -18.37 -14.23
CA ARG A 74 -12.74 -18.32 -12.77
C ARG A 74 -12.06 -19.53 -12.16
N VAL A 75 -10.99 -19.31 -11.41
CA VAL A 75 -10.22 -20.36 -10.72
C VAL A 75 -10.26 -20.15 -9.20
N ARG A 76 -10.01 -21.23 -8.44
CA ARG A 76 -10.01 -21.16 -6.98
C ARG A 76 -8.70 -20.54 -6.51
N LEU A 77 -8.76 -19.50 -5.68
CA LEU A 77 -7.60 -18.91 -5.02
C LEU A 77 -7.54 -19.39 -3.58
N ARG A 78 -6.46 -20.05 -3.22
CA ARG A 78 -6.25 -20.63 -1.88
C ARG A 78 -4.89 -20.26 -1.31
N TRP A 79 -4.78 -20.37 0.00
CA TRP A 79 -3.49 -20.39 0.67
C TRP A 79 -2.80 -21.73 0.43
N LEU A 80 -1.49 -21.69 0.16
CA LEU A 80 -0.68 -22.91 0.08
C LEU A 80 -0.81 -23.71 1.40
N PRO A 81 -1.18 -25.01 1.36
CA PRO A 81 -1.52 -25.76 2.56
C PRO A 81 -0.25 -26.23 3.30
N ASN A 82 0.38 -25.33 4.04
CA ASN A 82 1.49 -25.66 4.94
C ASN A 82 1.22 -25.17 6.37
N LEU A 83 1.87 -25.82 7.35
CA LEU A 83 1.61 -25.57 8.78
C LEU A 83 1.81 -24.11 9.19
N THR A 84 2.85 -23.44 8.67
CA THR A 84 3.17 -22.06 9.03
C THR A 84 2.14 -21.07 8.50
N LEU A 85 1.73 -21.21 7.24
CA LEU A 85 0.70 -20.36 6.64
C LEU A 85 -0.67 -20.64 7.27
N ASN A 86 -1.02 -21.90 7.48
CA ASN A 86 -2.28 -22.26 8.12
C ASN A 86 -2.38 -21.65 9.52
N ALA A 87 -1.36 -21.80 10.38
CA ALA A 87 -1.37 -21.22 11.72
C ALA A 87 -1.56 -19.69 11.69
N ARG A 88 -0.90 -19.02 10.75
CA ARG A 88 -1.00 -17.58 10.55
C ARG A 88 -2.41 -17.13 10.13
N PHE A 89 -3.00 -17.78 9.13
CA PHE A 89 -4.32 -17.39 8.60
C PHE A 89 -5.47 -17.84 9.50
N TRP A 90 -5.35 -18.97 10.20
CA TRP A 90 -6.27 -19.32 11.28
C TRP A 90 -6.28 -18.26 12.39
N GLY A 91 -5.12 -17.71 12.73
CA GLY A 91 -5.01 -16.59 13.68
C GLY A 91 -5.78 -15.34 13.27
N ALA A 92 -6.01 -15.12 11.97
CA ALA A 92 -6.76 -13.99 11.42
C ALA A 92 -8.23 -14.31 11.08
N THR A 93 -8.62 -15.58 11.07
CA THR A 93 -9.97 -16.03 10.68
C THR A 93 -10.98 -15.75 11.79
N ARG A 94 -12.14 -15.18 11.46
CA ARG A 94 -13.19 -14.82 12.43
C ARG A 94 -14.58 -15.08 11.86
N SER A 95 -15.53 -15.42 12.72
CA SER A 95 -16.96 -15.28 12.36
C SER A 95 -17.32 -13.80 12.36
N VAL A 96 -18.15 -13.38 11.41
CA VAL A 96 -18.52 -11.97 11.22
C VAL A 96 -19.99 -11.78 11.55
N HIS A 97 -20.27 -10.95 12.55
CA HIS A 97 -21.60 -10.48 12.90
C HIS A 97 -21.54 -8.97 13.09
N MET A 98 -22.22 -8.23 12.22
CA MET A 98 -22.21 -6.77 12.25
C MET A 98 -22.82 -6.24 13.54
N SER A 99 -22.07 -5.37 14.22
CA SER A 99 -22.58 -4.64 15.38
C SER A 99 -23.60 -3.57 14.97
N GLU A 100 -24.41 -3.10 15.91
CA GLU A 100 -25.31 -1.95 15.67
C GLU A 100 -24.56 -0.71 15.18
N ASP A 101 -23.34 -0.47 15.68
CA ASP A 101 -22.51 0.65 15.25
C ASP A 101 -22.03 0.49 13.81
N SER A 102 -21.73 -0.75 13.38
CA SER A 102 -21.40 -1.04 11.99
C SER A 102 -22.59 -0.79 11.06
N LEU A 103 -23.79 -1.21 11.47
CA LEU A 103 -25.02 -0.96 10.72
C LEU A 103 -25.33 0.55 10.62
N LYS A 104 -25.09 1.32 11.69
CA LYS A 104 -25.20 2.79 11.66
C LYS A 104 -24.17 3.43 10.72
N ALA A 105 -22.93 2.91 10.70
CA ALA A 105 -21.87 3.40 9.82
C ALA A 105 -22.22 3.16 8.34
N ILE A 106 -22.77 1.99 8.00
CA ILE A 106 -23.31 1.69 6.67
C ILE A 106 -24.43 2.66 6.31
N ALA A 107 -25.37 2.89 7.23
CA ALA A 107 -26.46 3.84 7.01
C ALA A 107 -25.94 5.27 6.76
N ALA A 108 -24.78 5.62 7.33
CA ALA A 108 -24.08 6.89 7.13
C ALA A 108 -23.18 6.92 5.87
N GLY A 109 -23.13 5.83 5.08
CA GLY A 109 -22.38 5.75 3.83
C GLY A 109 -20.95 5.22 3.97
N THR A 110 -20.58 4.62 5.10
CA THR A 110 -19.28 3.93 5.24
C THR A 110 -19.34 2.60 4.50
N VAL A 111 -18.32 2.31 3.69
CA VAL A 111 -18.20 1.03 2.98
C VAL A 111 -17.65 -0.01 3.95
N LEU A 112 -18.45 -1.04 4.26
CA LEU A 112 -18.07 -2.18 5.12
C LEU A 112 -18.19 -3.51 4.36
N ALA A 113 -17.60 -4.57 4.90
CA ALA A 113 -17.68 -5.94 4.36
C ALA A 113 -19.06 -6.60 4.60
N GLU A 114 -20.14 -5.97 4.11
CA GLU A 114 -21.54 -6.39 4.32
C GLU A 114 -21.84 -7.81 3.80
N ARG A 115 -21.15 -8.21 2.73
CA ARG A 115 -21.39 -9.48 2.04
C ARG A 115 -21.01 -10.71 2.86
N VAL A 116 -20.15 -10.55 3.86
CA VAL A 116 -19.74 -11.61 4.78
C VAL A 116 -20.43 -11.53 6.14
N ASN A 117 -21.41 -10.63 6.31
CA ASN A 117 -22.17 -10.55 7.55
C ASN A 117 -22.98 -11.84 7.79
N GLY A 118 -22.88 -12.37 9.01
CA GLY A 118 -23.49 -13.64 9.41
C GLY A 118 -22.68 -14.88 9.05
N TRP A 119 -21.51 -14.74 8.41
CA TRP A 119 -20.69 -15.89 8.03
C TRP A 119 -19.80 -16.33 9.17
N GLU A 120 -19.65 -17.65 9.33
CA GLU A 120 -18.65 -18.22 10.24
C GLU A 120 -17.30 -18.44 9.53
N TYR A 121 -16.21 -18.35 10.31
CA TYR A 121 -14.85 -18.65 9.85
C TYR A 121 -14.45 -17.94 8.55
N VAL A 122 -14.73 -16.63 8.44
CA VAL A 122 -14.31 -15.81 7.30
C VAL A 122 -12.80 -15.71 7.30
N ASN A 123 -12.17 -16.29 6.28
CA ASN A 123 -10.71 -16.30 6.15
C ASN A 123 -10.20 -15.01 5.45
N PRO A 124 -8.88 -14.72 5.50
CA PRO A 124 -8.34 -13.49 4.94
C PRO A 124 -8.54 -13.24 3.44
N LEU A 125 -8.71 -14.29 2.61
CA LEU A 125 -9.04 -14.12 1.19
C LEU A 125 -10.52 -13.78 1.00
N GLU A 126 -11.40 -14.44 1.76
CA GLU A 126 -12.84 -14.14 1.77
C GLU A 126 -13.10 -12.70 2.25
N SER A 127 -12.45 -12.28 3.33
CA SER A 127 -12.59 -10.89 3.80
C SER A 127 -12.01 -9.87 2.84
N LEU A 128 -11.18 -10.26 1.85
CA LEU A 128 -10.64 -9.34 0.85
C LEU A 128 -11.65 -9.23 -0.28
N ALA A 129 -12.05 -10.37 -0.84
CA ALA A 129 -13.04 -10.45 -1.90
C ALA A 129 -14.40 -9.86 -1.49
N GLY A 130 -14.78 -9.98 -0.21
CA GLY A 130 -16.02 -9.45 0.36
C GLY A 130 -15.93 -8.04 0.95
N ALA A 131 -14.79 -7.36 0.83
CA ALA A 131 -14.58 -6.06 1.46
C ALA A 131 -15.46 -4.94 0.88
N HIS A 132 -15.84 -5.07 -0.40
CA HIS A 132 -16.72 -4.13 -1.09
C HIS A 132 -18.10 -4.73 -1.38
N PRO A 133 -19.13 -3.89 -1.60
CA PRO A 133 -20.45 -4.32 -2.06
C PRO A 133 -20.46 -5.09 -3.38
N PHE A 134 -19.42 -4.95 -4.20
CA PHE A 134 -19.28 -5.60 -5.51
C PHE A 134 -17.96 -6.37 -5.61
N ASP A 135 -17.88 -7.34 -6.52
CA ASP A 135 -16.63 -8.02 -6.86
C ASP A 135 -15.81 -7.17 -7.84
N ASP A 136 -15.14 -6.14 -7.33
CA ASP A 136 -14.43 -5.13 -8.12
C ASP A 136 -12.95 -4.94 -7.74
N LEU A 137 -12.44 -5.76 -6.82
CA LEU A 137 -11.04 -5.72 -6.40
C LEU A 137 -10.17 -6.53 -7.37
N THR A 138 -9.41 -5.81 -8.18
CA THR A 138 -8.33 -6.37 -8.99
C THR A 138 -7.05 -6.46 -8.15
N VAL A 139 -6.39 -7.61 -8.21
CA VAL A 139 -5.14 -7.89 -7.48
C VAL A 139 -4.08 -8.47 -8.40
N ARG A 140 -2.80 -8.22 -8.05
CA ARG A 140 -1.67 -9.02 -8.54
C ARG A 140 -1.29 -10.05 -7.49
N LEU A 141 -0.96 -11.26 -7.95
CA LEU A 141 -0.43 -12.31 -7.08
C LEU A 141 1.10 -12.22 -7.05
N GLU A 142 1.67 -12.39 -5.86
CA GLU A 142 3.09 -12.25 -5.61
C GLU A 142 3.63 -13.46 -4.83
N GLY A 143 4.96 -13.56 -4.76
CA GLY A 143 5.65 -14.69 -4.14
C GLY A 143 5.46 -15.97 -4.93
N ASP A 144 5.45 -17.11 -4.23
CA ASP A 144 5.21 -18.40 -4.85
C ASP A 144 3.73 -18.54 -5.25
N VAL A 145 3.48 -18.55 -6.55
CA VAL A 145 2.17 -18.82 -7.16
C VAL A 145 2.21 -20.20 -7.80
N ILE A 146 1.47 -21.14 -7.22
CA ILE A 146 1.47 -22.55 -7.67
C ILE A 146 0.11 -22.87 -8.26
N LEU A 147 0.10 -23.27 -9.54
CA LEU A 147 -1.11 -23.69 -10.25
C LEU A 147 -1.28 -25.21 -10.18
N GLU A 148 -2.39 -25.66 -9.61
CA GLU A 148 -2.88 -27.03 -9.69
C GLU A 148 -4.01 -27.09 -10.74
N ARG A 149 -3.67 -27.54 -11.96
CA ARG A 149 -4.59 -27.57 -13.10
C ARG A 149 -5.71 -28.61 -12.95
N GLN A 150 -5.42 -29.74 -12.33
CA GLN A 150 -6.35 -30.86 -12.17
C GLN A 150 -6.41 -31.28 -10.70
N PRO A 151 -7.20 -30.57 -9.89
CA PRO A 151 -7.31 -30.88 -8.47
C PRO A 151 -7.91 -32.26 -8.22
N ALA A 152 -7.51 -32.89 -7.11
CA ALA A 152 -7.96 -34.24 -6.75
C ALA A 152 -9.48 -34.37 -6.57
N ASP A 153 -10.17 -33.26 -6.25
CA ASP A 153 -11.63 -33.22 -6.13
C ASP A 153 -12.37 -33.06 -7.47
N GLY A 154 -11.65 -32.99 -8.59
CA GLY A 154 -12.21 -32.79 -9.93
C GLY A 154 -12.83 -31.41 -10.17
N GLY A 155 -12.68 -30.47 -9.22
CA GLY A 155 -13.18 -29.11 -9.33
C GLY A 155 -12.32 -28.22 -10.25
N PRO A 156 -12.69 -26.94 -10.40
CA PRO A 156 -11.91 -25.98 -11.20
C PRO A 156 -10.46 -25.87 -10.71
N PRO A 157 -9.51 -25.44 -11.58
CA PRO A 157 -8.11 -25.24 -11.21
C PRO A 157 -7.94 -24.43 -9.92
N ILE A 158 -6.88 -24.72 -9.18
CA ILE A 158 -6.52 -24.00 -7.95
C ILE A 158 -5.21 -23.24 -8.18
N ILE A 159 -5.21 -21.97 -7.82
CA ILE A 159 -4.00 -21.18 -7.62
C ILE A 159 -3.74 -21.08 -6.13
N PHE A 160 -2.57 -21.54 -5.70
CA PHE A 160 -2.07 -21.36 -4.35
C PHE A 160 -1.16 -20.16 -4.27
N VAL A 161 -1.32 -19.36 -3.20
CA VAL A 161 -0.46 -18.23 -2.87
C VAL A 161 0.09 -18.34 -1.45
N THR A 162 1.20 -17.64 -1.21
CA THR A 162 1.90 -17.63 0.09
C THR A 162 1.83 -16.28 0.81
N THR A 163 1.42 -15.22 0.10
CA THR A 163 1.29 -13.85 0.61
C THR A 163 -0.06 -13.26 0.21
N GLU A 164 -0.54 -12.27 0.97
CA GLU A 164 -1.75 -11.53 0.62
C GLU A 164 -1.67 -10.96 -0.81
N PRO A 165 -2.70 -11.18 -1.66
CA PRO A 165 -2.77 -10.53 -2.96
C PRO A 165 -2.71 -9.00 -2.85
N VAL A 166 -1.95 -8.37 -3.73
CA VAL A 166 -1.75 -6.91 -3.71
C VAL A 166 -2.79 -6.25 -4.59
N GLN A 167 -3.61 -5.36 -4.01
CA GLN A 167 -4.59 -4.57 -4.76
C GLN A 167 -3.88 -3.64 -5.74
N VAL A 168 -4.36 -3.60 -6.99
CA VAL A 168 -3.77 -2.82 -8.07
C VAL A 168 -4.84 -2.08 -8.87
N THR A 169 -4.43 -1.01 -9.55
CA THR A 169 -5.25 -0.34 -10.56
C THR A 169 -4.60 -0.49 -11.93
N GLY A 170 -5.39 -0.97 -12.90
CA GLY A 170 -4.94 -1.27 -14.26
C GLY A 170 -4.34 -2.67 -14.42
N ARG A 171 -4.38 -3.19 -15.65
CA ARG A 171 -3.78 -4.46 -16.04
C ARG A 171 -2.39 -4.27 -16.64
N PHE A 172 -2.20 -3.15 -17.32
CA PHE A 172 -0.96 -2.79 -18.00
C PHE A 172 -0.53 -1.38 -17.61
N TYR A 173 0.73 -1.08 -17.86
CA TYR A 173 1.29 0.26 -17.70
C TYR A 173 2.26 0.62 -18.82
N ALA A 174 2.42 1.91 -19.09
CA ALA A 174 3.39 2.47 -20.03
C ALA A 174 4.08 3.69 -19.41
N LEU A 175 5.25 4.08 -19.94
CA LEU A 175 5.97 5.29 -19.57
C LEU A 175 5.83 6.32 -20.71
N VAL A 176 5.21 7.46 -20.41
CA VAL A 176 4.83 8.44 -21.42
C VAL A 176 5.09 9.88 -20.99
N GLN A 177 5.17 10.78 -21.96
CA GLN A 177 5.02 12.21 -21.77
C GLN A 177 3.68 12.66 -22.37
N PHE A 178 2.93 13.49 -21.66
CA PHE A 178 1.69 14.07 -22.19
C PHE A 178 2.03 15.24 -23.13
N LEU A 179 1.44 15.23 -24.33
CA LEU A 179 1.58 16.29 -25.33
C LEU A 179 0.41 17.29 -25.29
N GLY A 180 -0.71 16.90 -24.68
CA GLY A 180 -1.91 17.73 -24.51
C GLY A 180 -3.19 17.01 -24.92
N PRO A 181 -4.36 17.65 -24.71
CA PRO A 181 -5.65 17.10 -25.12
C PRO A 181 -5.76 17.01 -26.64
N SER A 182 -6.55 16.06 -27.12
CA SER A 182 -6.83 15.85 -28.54
C SER A 182 -8.32 16.05 -28.83
N GLY A 183 -8.71 17.28 -29.10
CA GLY A 183 -10.11 17.67 -29.31
C GLY A 183 -10.88 17.83 -28.01
N ASP A 184 -12.20 17.92 -28.13
CA ASP A 184 -13.11 18.01 -26.98
C ASP A 184 -13.31 16.62 -26.36
N GLY A 185 -13.23 16.53 -25.03
CA GLY A 185 -13.48 15.31 -24.27
C GLY A 185 -12.27 14.85 -23.45
N ASP A 186 -12.16 13.53 -23.29
CA ASP A 186 -11.19 12.90 -22.39
C ASP A 186 -9.97 12.31 -23.09
N THR A 187 -9.74 12.62 -24.37
CA THR A 187 -8.63 12.04 -25.14
C THR A 187 -7.38 12.91 -25.07
N TYR A 188 -6.23 12.30 -24.84
CA TYR A 188 -4.92 12.94 -24.75
C TYR A 188 -3.93 12.31 -25.72
N ARG A 189 -3.11 13.15 -26.35
CA ARG A 189 -1.92 12.70 -27.06
C ARG A 189 -0.80 12.48 -26.07
N VAL A 190 -0.18 11.32 -26.17
CA VAL A 190 1.02 10.98 -25.40
C VAL A 190 2.13 10.54 -26.32
N ARG A 191 3.37 10.69 -25.87
CA ARG A 191 4.55 10.13 -26.52
C ARG A 191 5.18 9.10 -25.62
N HIS A 192 5.40 7.90 -26.15
CA HIS A 192 6.02 6.81 -25.40
C HIS A 192 7.52 7.03 -25.22
N TYR A 193 8.03 6.54 -24.09
CA TYR A 193 9.47 6.44 -23.85
C TYR A 193 10.10 5.44 -24.83
N ALA A 194 11.29 5.76 -25.34
CA ALA A 194 12.08 4.87 -26.16
C ALA A 194 13.36 4.49 -25.42
N SER A 195 13.43 3.25 -24.93
CA SER A 195 14.60 2.73 -24.21
C SER A 195 15.90 2.88 -25.00
N ALA A 196 15.84 2.68 -26.33
CA ALA A 196 16.99 2.78 -27.22
C ALA A 196 17.66 4.18 -27.25
N THR A 197 16.88 5.24 -27.04
CA THR A 197 17.38 6.64 -27.00
C THR A 197 17.38 7.20 -25.58
N SER A 198 16.83 6.47 -24.61
CA SER A 198 16.64 6.89 -23.23
C SER A 198 15.83 8.19 -23.08
N ASP A 199 14.93 8.49 -24.02
CA ASP A 199 14.11 9.71 -24.05
C ASP A 199 12.71 9.47 -24.65
N PHE A 200 11.83 10.47 -24.59
CA PHE A 200 10.50 10.48 -25.20
C PHE A 200 10.58 10.79 -26.71
N THR A 201 11.20 9.89 -27.46
CA THR A 201 11.23 9.90 -28.94
C THR A 201 10.46 8.71 -29.52
N GLY A 202 9.74 7.97 -28.69
CA GLY A 202 8.90 6.87 -29.12
C GLY A 202 7.66 7.32 -29.91
N PRO A 203 6.83 6.37 -30.36
CA PRO A 203 5.62 6.69 -31.11
C PRO A 203 4.63 7.49 -30.25
N GLU A 204 3.84 8.32 -30.93
CA GLU A 204 2.69 8.96 -30.31
C GLU A 204 1.48 8.03 -30.30
N GLU A 205 0.61 8.22 -29.31
CA GLU A 205 -0.61 7.46 -29.13
C GLU A 205 -1.72 8.36 -28.55
N LEU A 206 -2.97 8.04 -28.88
CA LEU A 206 -4.13 8.63 -28.22
C LEU A 206 -4.55 7.71 -27.07
N VAL A 207 -4.59 8.26 -25.86
CA VAL A 207 -5.08 7.59 -24.65
C VAL A 207 -6.29 8.34 -24.10
N ARG A 208 -7.12 7.67 -23.32
CA ARG A 208 -8.26 8.28 -22.64
C ARG A 208 -7.94 8.55 -21.18
N MET A 209 -8.31 9.73 -20.71
CA MET A 209 -8.22 10.17 -19.33
C MET A 209 -9.60 10.66 -18.86
N PRO A 210 -10.58 9.75 -18.64
CA PRO A 210 -11.92 10.13 -18.23
C PRO A 210 -11.92 11.07 -17.03
N GLU A 211 -12.87 12.01 -16.99
CA GLU A 211 -13.08 12.86 -15.83
C GLU A 211 -13.54 12.02 -14.64
N VAL A 212 -12.92 12.24 -13.47
CA VAL A 212 -13.22 11.46 -12.27
C VAL A 212 -14.46 12.00 -11.59
N VAL A 213 -15.20 11.13 -10.91
CA VAL A 213 -16.41 11.52 -10.20
C VAL A 213 -16.03 12.26 -8.92
N PRO A 214 -16.56 13.46 -8.65
CA PRO A 214 -16.28 14.18 -7.41
C PRO A 214 -16.90 13.47 -6.20
N ASP A 215 -16.25 13.65 -5.06
CA ASP A 215 -16.73 13.18 -3.76
C ASP A 215 -17.98 13.96 -3.28
N SER A 216 -18.51 13.59 -2.12
CA SER A 216 -19.66 14.27 -1.50
C SER A 216 -19.43 15.75 -1.17
N PHE A 217 -18.17 16.21 -1.16
CA PHE A 217 -17.77 17.59 -0.92
C PHE A 217 -17.42 18.34 -2.22
N GLY A 218 -17.55 17.70 -3.39
CA GLY A 218 -17.24 18.29 -4.68
C GLY A 218 -15.76 18.27 -5.06
N VAL A 219 -14.92 17.53 -4.34
CA VAL A 219 -13.48 17.35 -4.62
C VAL A 219 -13.29 16.16 -5.57
N THR A 220 -12.50 16.35 -6.61
CA THR A 220 -12.06 15.27 -7.51
C THR A 220 -10.67 14.78 -7.08
N ASN A 221 -10.51 13.47 -6.90
CA ASN A 221 -9.24 12.88 -6.40
C ASN A 221 -8.06 13.04 -7.35
N SER A 222 -8.32 13.39 -8.62
CA SER A 222 -7.33 13.72 -9.63
C SER A 222 -7.97 14.56 -10.72
N THR A 223 -7.17 15.34 -11.45
CA THR A 223 -7.58 16.02 -12.68
C THR A 223 -6.52 15.83 -13.75
N ALA A 224 -6.95 15.78 -15.02
CA ALA A 224 -6.04 15.77 -16.18
C ALA A 224 -5.75 17.18 -16.71
N SER A 225 -6.49 18.20 -16.22
CA SER A 225 -6.39 19.57 -16.71
C SER A 225 -4.96 20.10 -16.60
N GLY A 226 -4.35 20.47 -17.73
CA GLY A 226 -3.00 21.01 -17.78
C GLY A 226 -1.89 20.02 -17.40
N ILE A 227 -2.13 18.71 -17.44
CA ILE A 227 -1.12 17.70 -17.08
C ILE A 227 0.13 17.78 -17.98
N GLU A 228 -0.03 18.18 -19.24
CA GLU A 228 1.06 18.44 -20.18
C GLU A 228 1.98 19.60 -19.73
N HIS A 229 1.45 20.52 -18.92
CA HIS A 229 2.16 21.64 -18.31
C HIS A 229 2.69 21.33 -16.91
N SER A 230 2.44 20.13 -16.39
CA SER A 230 2.96 19.72 -15.10
C SER A 230 4.49 19.79 -15.08
N PRO A 231 5.12 20.30 -14.01
CA PRO A 231 6.59 20.34 -13.88
C PRO A 231 7.21 18.93 -13.90
N LEU A 232 6.41 17.89 -13.64
CA LEU A 232 6.85 16.50 -13.66
C LEU A 232 6.79 15.86 -15.05
N ASN A 233 6.11 16.48 -16.01
CA ASN A 233 5.87 15.91 -17.34
C ASN A 233 7.16 15.75 -18.16
N ALA A 234 8.18 16.59 -17.94
CA ALA A 234 9.46 16.47 -18.64
C ALA A 234 10.20 15.15 -18.33
N GLN A 235 10.00 14.59 -17.13
CA GLN A 235 10.54 13.26 -16.79
C GLN A 235 9.59 12.12 -17.15
N GLY A 236 8.35 12.47 -17.49
CA GLY A 236 7.27 11.58 -17.85
C GLY A 236 6.55 10.92 -16.67
N TRP A 237 5.55 10.15 -17.05
CA TRP A 237 4.55 9.53 -16.20
C TRP A 237 4.41 8.07 -16.56
N TYR A 238 4.42 7.21 -15.54
CA TYR A 238 3.83 5.89 -15.67
C TYR A 238 2.31 6.03 -15.65
N ILE A 239 1.67 5.61 -16.75
CA ILE A 239 0.22 5.52 -16.87
C ILE A 239 -0.20 4.05 -16.65
N TYR A 240 -1.18 3.80 -15.78
CA TYR A 240 -1.69 2.46 -15.52
C TYR A 240 -3.15 2.38 -15.95
N GLY A 241 -3.54 1.26 -16.56
CA GLY A 241 -4.85 1.14 -17.19
C GLY A 241 -5.07 -0.15 -17.94
N ALA A 242 -6.04 -0.12 -18.84
CA ALA A 242 -6.33 -1.16 -19.80
C ALA A 242 -7.07 -0.55 -21.00
N GLN A 243 -7.15 -1.30 -22.10
CA GLN A 243 -7.94 -0.89 -23.25
C GLN A 243 -9.44 -1.08 -22.99
N ASP A 244 -10.25 -0.13 -23.45
CA ASP A 244 -11.72 -0.24 -23.52
C ASP A 244 -12.15 -1.10 -24.73
N ALA A 245 -13.47 -1.16 -24.97
CA ALA A 245 -14.05 -1.93 -26.07
C ALA A 245 -13.60 -1.43 -27.45
N GLU A 246 -13.33 -0.14 -27.57
CA GLU A 246 -12.84 0.53 -28.77
C GLU A 246 -11.32 0.37 -28.97
N GLY A 247 -10.63 -0.24 -28.01
CA GLY A 247 -9.18 -0.46 -28.05
C GLY A 247 -8.35 0.75 -27.61
N ALA A 248 -8.98 1.81 -27.10
CA ALA A 248 -8.27 2.97 -26.57
C ALA A 248 -7.76 2.67 -25.16
N PHE A 249 -6.49 3.00 -24.87
CA PHE A 249 -5.94 2.80 -23.53
C PHE A 249 -6.50 3.84 -22.56
N VAL A 250 -7.18 3.38 -21.51
CA VAL A 250 -7.82 4.25 -20.52
C VAL A 250 -6.93 4.34 -19.27
N VAL A 251 -6.45 5.54 -18.99
CA VAL A 251 -5.56 5.84 -17.87
C VAL A 251 -6.37 5.96 -16.58
N ARG A 252 -6.17 4.99 -15.68
CA ARG A 252 -6.81 4.92 -14.37
C ARG A 252 -5.89 5.34 -13.22
N ALA A 253 -4.57 5.22 -13.37
CA ALA A 253 -3.61 5.68 -12.37
C ALA A 253 -2.40 6.36 -13.00
N LEU A 254 -1.74 7.23 -12.22
CA LEU A 254 -0.57 8.02 -12.61
C LEU A 254 0.53 7.91 -11.56
N ALA A 255 1.77 7.70 -12.00
CA ALA A 255 2.96 7.87 -11.15
C ALA A 255 4.00 8.72 -11.88
N PRO A 256 4.50 9.83 -11.31
CA PRO A 256 5.63 10.54 -11.90
C PRO A 256 6.84 9.61 -11.91
N ARG A 257 7.55 9.52 -13.04
CA ARG A 257 8.77 8.70 -13.13
C ARG A 257 9.76 9.06 -12.03
N LEU A 258 9.92 10.35 -11.76
CA LEU A 258 10.76 10.91 -10.69
C LEU A 258 10.58 10.22 -9.33
N MET A 259 9.35 9.86 -8.96
CA MET A 259 9.05 9.30 -7.64
C MET A 259 9.50 7.85 -7.47
N LEU A 260 9.69 7.12 -8.57
CA LEU A 260 9.99 5.70 -8.55
C LEU A 260 11.46 5.41 -8.83
N ARG A 261 12.19 6.31 -9.48
CA ARG A 261 13.60 6.11 -9.85
C ARG A 261 14.51 5.99 -8.63
N LEU A 262 15.50 5.11 -8.73
CA LEU A 262 16.62 5.05 -7.81
C LEU A 262 17.69 6.11 -8.18
N GLU A 263 17.25 7.36 -8.34
CA GLU A 263 18.07 8.54 -8.61
C GLU A 263 17.52 9.70 -7.76
N PRO A 264 18.17 10.07 -6.65
CA PRO A 264 17.65 11.11 -5.79
C PRO A 264 18.00 12.48 -6.38
N GLN A 265 17.13 13.47 -6.22
CA GLN A 265 17.42 14.83 -6.68
C GLN A 265 18.39 15.57 -5.78
N SER A 266 18.44 15.21 -4.50
CA SER A 266 19.42 15.74 -3.55
C SER A 266 19.76 14.73 -2.46
N TYR A 267 20.77 15.08 -1.69
CA TYR A 267 21.26 14.29 -0.57
C TYR A 267 21.20 15.15 0.70
N ALA A 268 21.01 14.49 1.84
CA ALA A 268 21.24 15.09 3.15
C ALA A 268 22.28 14.25 3.89
N ASP A 269 23.28 14.93 4.41
CA ASP A 269 24.50 14.32 4.89
C ASP A 269 24.58 14.53 6.39
N ARG A 270 24.93 13.50 7.17
CA ARG A 270 24.94 13.52 8.64
C ARG A 270 23.54 13.46 9.23
N THR A 271 23.46 12.84 10.41
CA THR A 271 22.18 12.63 11.11
C THR A 271 21.45 13.94 11.37
N SER A 272 22.17 15.02 11.70
CA SER A 272 21.55 16.32 12.00
C SER A 272 20.83 16.96 10.81
N GLU A 273 21.40 16.86 9.60
CA GLU A 273 20.76 17.40 8.39
C GLU A 273 19.57 16.56 7.98
N CYS A 274 19.72 15.22 8.07
CA CYS A 274 18.61 14.30 7.85
C CYS A 274 17.42 14.63 8.76
N MET A 275 17.67 14.85 10.05
CA MET A 275 16.62 15.20 11.01
C MET A 275 16.05 16.61 10.80
N GLU A 276 16.83 17.57 10.29
CA GLU A 276 16.32 18.88 9.88
C GLU A 276 15.35 18.74 8.71
N TYR A 277 15.73 18.00 7.66
CA TYR A 277 14.90 17.77 6.46
C TYR A 277 13.54 17.13 6.78
N LEU A 278 13.50 16.26 7.79
CA LEU A 278 12.27 15.58 8.24
C LEU A 278 11.36 16.46 9.13
N LYS A 279 11.72 17.71 9.44
CA LYS A 279 10.87 18.59 10.25
C LYS A 279 9.61 19.01 9.47
N PRO A 280 8.44 19.13 10.13
CA PRO A 280 7.20 19.60 9.50
C PRO A 280 7.34 20.95 8.79
N LYS A 281 8.17 21.86 9.34
CA LYS A 281 8.47 23.16 8.73
C LYS A 281 9.12 23.02 7.35
N GLN A 282 10.09 22.11 7.20
CA GLN A 282 10.75 21.86 5.93
C GLN A 282 9.78 21.25 4.93
N TRP A 283 8.98 20.27 5.36
CA TRP A 283 7.94 19.71 4.49
C TRP A 283 6.98 20.79 4.01
N LYS A 284 6.47 21.65 4.89
CA LYS A 284 5.60 22.79 4.54
C LYS A 284 6.22 23.72 3.49
N GLN A 285 7.51 24.01 3.61
CA GLN A 285 8.23 24.87 2.67
C GLN A 285 8.39 24.22 1.28
N THR A 286 8.54 22.89 1.24
CA THR A 286 8.72 22.11 0.00
C THR A 286 7.42 21.58 -0.59
N ALA A 287 6.29 21.65 0.12
CA ALA A 287 4.98 21.15 -0.32
C ALA A 287 4.32 22.11 -1.32
N VAL A 288 5.04 22.41 -2.40
CA VAL A 288 4.54 23.21 -3.51
C VAL A 288 3.65 22.34 -4.38
N LYS A 289 2.44 22.81 -4.65
CA LYS A 289 1.46 22.10 -5.45
C LYS A 289 1.99 21.72 -6.84
N GLY A 290 1.63 20.53 -7.32
CA GLY A 290 2.06 19.97 -8.59
C GLY A 290 3.51 19.45 -8.59
N GLN A 291 4.27 19.62 -7.50
CA GLN A 291 5.67 19.23 -7.42
C GLN A 291 5.86 17.88 -6.71
N ALA A 292 7.01 17.28 -6.98
CA ALA A 292 7.52 16.12 -6.26
C ALA A 292 9.02 16.27 -6.03
N THR A 293 9.51 15.70 -4.93
CA THR A 293 10.94 15.71 -4.58
C THR A 293 11.42 14.36 -4.09
N THR A 294 12.65 13.98 -4.43
CA THR A 294 13.31 12.77 -3.92
C THR A 294 14.64 13.12 -3.27
N VAL A 295 14.85 12.65 -2.03
CA VAL A 295 16.07 12.94 -1.25
C VAL A 295 16.59 11.67 -0.61
N LEU A 296 17.89 11.41 -0.75
CA LEU A 296 18.55 10.33 -0.02
C LEU A 296 19.18 10.87 1.27
N LEU A 297 18.72 10.33 2.40
CA LEU A 297 19.24 10.61 3.73
C LEU A 297 20.32 9.59 4.07
N ALA A 298 21.55 10.07 4.26
CA ALA A 298 22.68 9.26 4.70
C ALA A 298 23.14 9.74 6.09
N GLY A 299 22.96 8.88 7.09
CA GLY A 299 23.37 9.15 8.47
C GLY A 299 24.89 9.24 8.62
N ASP A 300 25.34 9.50 9.85
CA ASP A 300 26.77 9.62 10.15
C ASP A 300 27.53 8.34 9.78
N GLY A 301 28.68 8.49 9.11
CA GLY A 301 29.55 7.37 8.73
C GLY A 301 29.22 6.71 7.39
N ILE A 302 28.18 7.16 6.67
CA ILE A 302 27.84 6.70 5.32
C ILE A 302 27.86 7.88 4.37
N THR A 303 28.66 7.80 3.29
CA THR A 303 28.61 8.83 2.24
C THR A 303 27.34 8.64 1.41
N PRO A 304 26.67 9.72 0.94
CA PRO A 304 25.44 9.59 0.18
C PRO A 304 25.57 8.77 -1.12
N HIS A 305 26.71 8.87 -1.81
CA HIS A 305 26.97 8.05 -3.01
C HIS A 305 27.07 6.57 -2.68
N ALA A 306 27.83 6.20 -1.64
CA ALA A 306 27.87 4.81 -1.17
C ALA A 306 26.49 4.31 -0.70
N ALA A 307 25.69 5.15 -0.05
CA ALA A 307 24.33 4.80 0.35
C ALA A 307 23.42 4.50 -0.86
N ARG A 308 23.59 5.24 -1.96
CA ARG A 308 22.88 5.03 -3.22
C ARG A 308 23.36 3.75 -3.91
N ASP A 309 24.67 3.59 -4.05
CA ASP A 309 25.29 2.46 -4.78
C ASP A 309 25.08 1.12 -4.07
N ALA A 310 24.74 1.15 -2.77
CA ALA A 310 24.39 -0.02 -2.00
C ALA A 310 23.05 -0.67 -2.41
N TRP A 311 22.22 -0.02 -3.24
CA TRP A 311 20.94 -0.58 -3.69
C TRP A 311 21.07 -1.39 -4.98
N GLN A 312 20.49 -2.58 -4.99
CA GLN A 312 20.53 -3.55 -6.07
C GLN A 312 19.15 -4.17 -6.29
N VAL A 313 18.92 -4.75 -7.47
CA VAL A 313 17.67 -5.46 -7.78
C VAL A 313 17.39 -6.53 -6.72
N GLY A 314 16.16 -6.56 -6.21
CA GLY A 314 15.73 -7.47 -5.15
C GLY A 314 15.92 -6.92 -3.74
N ASP A 315 16.66 -5.83 -3.57
CA ASP A 315 16.74 -5.15 -2.27
C ASP A 315 15.39 -4.66 -1.83
N ARG A 316 15.17 -4.68 -0.50
CA ARG A 316 13.92 -4.29 0.10
C ARG A 316 14.14 -3.26 1.19
N ALA A 317 13.12 -2.45 1.41
CA ALA A 317 13.10 -1.44 2.46
C ALA A 317 11.75 -1.41 3.16
N LEU A 318 11.76 -1.02 4.44
CA LEU A 318 10.54 -0.67 5.15
C LEU A 318 10.04 0.65 4.60
N LEU A 319 8.79 0.67 4.13
CA LEU A 319 8.11 1.90 3.73
C LEU A 319 7.38 2.46 4.95
N ILE A 320 7.61 3.73 5.26
CA ILE A 320 6.81 4.52 6.20
C ILE A 320 6.09 5.60 5.39
N HIS A 321 4.77 5.51 5.33
CA HIS A 321 3.91 6.42 4.59
C HIS A 321 3.34 7.49 5.50
N LEU A 322 3.31 8.73 5.05
CA LEU A 322 2.57 9.83 5.65
C LEU A 322 1.79 10.58 4.57
N PHE A 323 0.56 11.01 4.88
CA PHE A 323 -0.15 11.99 4.06
C PHE A 323 -0.68 13.17 4.87
N GLY A 324 -0.91 14.28 4.17
CA GLY A 324 -1.54 15.49 4.70
C GLY A 324 -2.98 15.73 4.23
N GLY A 325 -3.47 16.94 4.47
CA GLY A 325 -4.84 17.36 4.25
C GLY A 325 -5.12 18.00 2.90
N ILE A 326 -6.42 18.15 2.64
CA ILE A 326 -6.97 18.92 1.52
C ILE A 326 -7.39 20.30 2.03
N GLY A 327 -6.70 21.35 1.59
CA GLY A 327 -6.97 22.75 1.87
C GLY A 327 -7.69 23.47 0.74
N GLY A 328 -7.55 24.80 0.70
CA GLY A 328 -8.12 25.65 -0.35
C GLY A 328 -9.59 26.02 -0.11
N GLU A 329 -10.30 26.28 -1.21
CA GLU A 329 -11.74 26.58 -1.23
C GLU A 329 -12.55 25.33 -0.88
N LYS A 330 -12.18 24.18 -1.46
CA LYS A 330 -12.81 22.88 -1.20
C LYS A 330 -12.13 22.11 -0.06
N ARG A 331 -11.67 22.81 0.97
CA ARG A 331 -10.97 22.20 2.11
C ARG A 331 -11.85 21.13 2.78
N GLU A 332 -11.22 20.05 3.20
CA GLU A 332 -11.92 19.00 3.94
C GLU A 332 -12.31 19.46 5.36
N PRO A 333 -13.35 18.87 5.98
CA PRO A 333 -13.78 19.27 7.32
C PRO A 333 -12.68 19.19 8.38
N ALA A 334 -11.83 18.14 8.32
CA ALA A 334 -10.73 17.94 9.26
C ALA A 334 -9.66 19.06 9.20
N ALA A 335 -9.52 19.71 8.04
CA ALA A 335 -8.58 20.80 7.82
C ALA A 335 -9.09 22.19 8.25
N ARG A 336 -10.27 22.26 8.90
CA ARG A 336 -10.80 23.53 9.43
C ARG A 336 -10.17 23.97 10.74
N THR A 337 -9.46 23.07 11.41
CA THR A 337 -8.73 23.38 12.65
C THR A 337 -7.27 23.74 12.32
N PRO A 338 -6.56 24.51 13.18
CA PRO A 338 -5.17 24.87 12.92
C PRO A 338 -4.20 23.69 13.00
N LEU A 339 -4.63 22.54 13.54
CA LEU A 339 -3.82 21.32 13.68
C LEU A 339 -4.29 20.28 12.69
N TYR A 340 -3.34 19.69 11.97
CA TYR A 340 -3.59 18.60 11.05
C TYR A 340 -2.64 17.44 11.34
N TRP A 341 -3.22 16.29 11.68
CA TRP A 341 -2.47 15.15 12.20
C TRP A 341 -1.96 14.20 11.12
N GLY A 342 -2.66 14.13 9.98
CA GLY A 342 -2.34 13.19 8.90
C GLY A 342 -2.69 11.74 9.25
N HIS A 343 -2.08 10.83 8.50
CA HIS A 343 -2.14 9.37 8.68
C HIS A 343 -0.75 8.78 8.55
N VAL A 344 -0.51 7.63 9.18
CA VAL A 344 0.71 6.84 8.99
C VAL A 344 0.36 5.40 8.64
N ALA A 345 1.07 4.85 7.67
CA ALA A 345 1.02 3.43 7.35
C ALA A 345 2.43 2.89 7.10
N PHE A 346 2.52 1.57 7.06
CA PHE A 346 3.76 0.87 6.75
C PHE A 346 3.60 0.07 5.46
N GLY A 347 4.71 -0.41 4.92
CA GLY A 347 4.71 -1.27 3.77
C GLY A 347 6.12 -1.69 3.39
N ARG A 348 6.32 -1.95 2.10
CA ARG A 348 7.64 -2.24 1.56
C ARG A 348 7.88 -1.50 0.26
N ALA A 349 9.15 -1.19 0.02
CA ALA A 349 9.67 -0.94 -1.31
C ALA A 349 10.56 -2.11 -1.72
N THR A 350 10.52 -2.47 -3.00
CA THR A 350 11.44 -3.44 -3.61
C THR A 350 12.13 -2.78 -4.78
N VAL A 351 13.45 -2.90 -4.87
CA VAL A 351 14.19 -2.43 -6.04
C VAL A 351 13.99 -3.42 -7.18
N ILE A 352 13.52 -2.92 -8.31
CA ILE A 352 13.31 -3.67 -9.54
C ILE A 352 14.12 -3.05 -10.67
N LEU A 353 14.43 -3.86 -11.69
CA LEU A 353 14.81 -3.33 -13.00
C LEU A 353 13.51 -3.02 -13.75
N GLU A 354 13.23 -1.74 -13.97
CA GLU A 354 12.04 -1.32 -14.71
C GLU A 354 12.28 -1.53 -16.21
N PRO A 355 11.45 -2.36 -16.89
CA PRO A 355 11.74 -2.82 -18.26
C PRO A 355 11.51 -1.78 -19.37
N LEU A 356 10.65 -0.77 -19.18
CA LEU A 356 10.39 0.24 -20.21
C LEU A 356 11.54 1.25 -20.32
N ALA A 357 12.12 1.64 -19.19
CA ALA A 357 13.21 2.60 -19.08
C ALA A 357 14.60 1.95 -18.92
N ASN A 358 14.65 0.64 -18.63
CA ASN A 358 15.87 -0.11 -18.34
C ASN A 358 16.71 0.54 -17.22
N GLU A 359 16.03 0.90 -16.12
CA GLU A 359 16.65 1.57 -14.98
C GLU A 359 16.17 0.99 -13.64
N LEU A 360 16.94 1.19 -12.57
CA LEU A 360 16.51 0.78 -11.23
C LEU A 360 15.39 1.70 -10.74
N SER A 361 14.31 1.08 -10.25
CA SER A 361 13.15 1.75 -9.69
C SER A 361 12.63 1.03 -8.44
N PHE A 362 11.81 1.72 -7.66
CA PHE A 362 11.07 1.15 -6.54
C PHE A 362 9.68 0.67 -6.97
N ASP A 363 9.40 -0.60 -6.71
CA ASP A 363 8.03 -1.14 -6.62
C ASP A 363 7.53 -0.92 -5.19
N LEU A 364 6.52 -0.06 -5.04
CA LEU A 364 6.00 0.39 -3.74
C LEU A 364 4.67 -0.32 -3.42
N VAL A 365 4.65 -1.01 -2.29
CA VAL A 365 3.46 -1.69 -1.76
C VAL A 365 3.20 -1.22 -0.34
N TYR A 366 2.01 -0.69 -0.11
CA TYR A 366 1.52 -0.22 1.19
C TYR A 366 0.74 -1.34 1.87
N ASN A 367 1.00 -1.60 3.15
CA ASN A 367 0.17 -2.43 4.01
C ASN A 367 -0.69 -1.52 4.88
N GLN A 368 -1.82 -1.08 4.32
CA GLN A 368 -2.68 -0.10 4.94
C GLN A 368 -3.53 -0.74 6.04
N VAL A 369 -3.23 -0.43 7.30
CA VAL A 369 -4.17 -0.62 8.42
C VAL A 369 -5.04 0.63 8.48
N TYR A 370 -6.05 0.69 7.61
CA TYR A 370 -6.88 1.88 7.41
C TYR A 370 -8.33 1.60 7.76
N ALA A 371 -8.96 2.54 8.48
CA ALA A 371 -10.35 2.39 8.86
C ALA A 371 -11.25 2.44 7.64
N HIS A 372 -12.39 1.76 7.80
CA HIS A 372 -13.42 1.83 6.80
C HIS A 372 -13.84 3.30 6.62
N ASN A 373 -14.11 3.65 5.38
CA ASN A 373 -14.35 5.02 4.96
C ASN A 373 -15.41 5.03 3.86
N VAL A 374 -15.82 6.24 3.49
CA VAL A 374 -16.85 6.46 2.47
C VAL A 374 -16.33 6.22 1.05
N ASP A 375 -15.01 6.21 0.84
CA ASP A 375 -14.36 6.12 -0.47
C ASP A 375 -14.10 4.67 -0.92
N GLY A 376 -14.27 3.70 -0.02
CA GLY A 376 -14.02 2.29 -0.30
C GLY A 376 -12.53 1.93 -0.31
N LEU A 377 -11.70 2.61 0.49
CA LEU A 377 -10.34 2.14 0.71
C LEU A 377 -10.34 0.97 1.71
N THR A 378 -9.83 -0.19 1.27
CA THR A 378 -9.88 -1.45 2.01
C THR A 378 -8.53 -1.80 2.63
N ALA A 379 -8.46 -1.99 3.96
CA ALA A 379 -7.23 -2.37 4.64
C ALA A 379 -6.56 -3.61 4.00
N GLY A 380 -5.24 -3.57 3.78
CA GLY A 380 -4.54 -4.63 3.06
C GLY A 380 -3.33 -4.12 2.29
N SER A 381 -2.76 -5.03 1.50
CA SER A 381 -1.66 -4.76 0.60
C SER A 381 -2.17 -4.03 -0.65
N MET A 382 -1.61 -2.86 -0.95
CA MET A 382 -1.97 -2.03 -2.11
C MET A 382 -0.71 -1.55 -2.82
N HIS A 383 -0.64 -1.71 -4.13
CA HIS A 383 0.42 -1.12 -4.94
C HIS A 383 0.23 0.41 -5.04
N TYR A 384 1.29 1.16 -5.35
CA TYR A 384 1.23 2.59 -5.62
C TYR A 384 0.10 2.97 -6.57
N SER A 385 -0.08 2.20 -7.66
CA SER A 385 -1.13 2.47 -8.65
C SER A 385 -2.53 2.45 -8.05
N ARG A 386 -2.76 1.73 -6.94
CA ARG A 386 -4.06 1.68 -6.25
C ARG A 386 -4.18 2.72 -5.14
N TYR A 387 -3.16 2.81 -4.27
CA TYR A 387 -3.27 3.63 -3.06
C TYR A 387 -3.00 5.12 -3.32
N SER A 388 -1.93 5.43 -4.04
CA SER A 388 -1.50 6.82 -4.25
C SER A 388 -1.90 7.31 -5.63
N GLY A 389 -1.62 6.53 -6.67
CA GLY A 389 -1.70 6.95 -8.06
C GLY A 389 -3.07 6.82 -8.71
N ASP A 390 -4.02 6.05 -8.14
CA ASP A 390 -5.34 5.87 -8.73
C ASP A 390 -6.04 7.23 -8.84
N ARG A 391 -6.57 7.57 -10.02
CA ARG A 391 -7.16 8.88 -10.28
C ARG A 391 -8.49 9.07 -9.56
N GLN A 392 -9.23 8.00 -9.31
CA GLN A 392 -10.53 8.04 -8.65
C GLN A 392 -10.43 7.72 -7.15
N PHE A 393 -9.64 6.71 -6.78
CA PHE A 393 -9.58 6.16 -5.42
C PHE A 393 -8.27 6.50 -4.68
N GLY A 394 -7.27 7.01 -5.40
CA GLY A 394 -5.96 7.33 -4.87
C GLY A 394 -5.86 8.76 -4.36
N TRP A 395 -4.78 9.04 -3.62
CA TRP A 395 -4.66 10.29 -2.86
C TRP A 395 -3.64 11.30 -3.41
N ALA A 396 -2.77 10.91 -4.34
CA ALA A 396 -1.63 11.75 -4.75
C ALA A 396 -2.06 13.03 -5.50
N GLY A 397 -3.23 13.04 -6.14
CA GLY A 397 -3.78 14.21 -6.82
C GLY A 397 -4.34 15.28 -5.88
N VAL A 398 -4.74 14.90 -4.66
CA VAL A 398 -5.45 15.79 -3.72
C VAL A 398 -4.75 16.00 -2.40
N ARG A 399 -3.80 15.14 -2.01
CA ARG A 399 -3.05 15.27 -0.75
C ARG A 399 -1.56 15.37 -0.98
N PRO A 400 -0.81 16.07 -0.11
CA PRO A 400 0.63 15.91 -0.03
C PRO A 400 0.96 14.57 0.63
N ILE A 401 1.95 13.86 0.09
CA ILE A 401 2.41 12.55 0.56
C ILE A 401 3.91 12.63 0.85
N GLN A 402 4.35 11.93 1.89
CA GLN A 402 5.75 11.62 2.17
C GLN A 402 5.89 10.12 2.42
N ASP A 403 6.57 9.42 1.53
CA ASP A 403 7.02 8.04 1.74
C ASP A 403 8.50 8.05 2.11
N VAL A 404 8.86 7.28 3.13
CA VAL A 404 10.25 7.10 3.58
C VAL A 404 10.63 5.63 3.49
N LEU A 405 11.61 5.32 2.65
CA LEU A 405 12.08 3.96 2.38
C LEU A 405 13.36 3.70 3.15
N ILE A 406 13.29 2.90 4.21
CA ILE A 406 14.42 2.64 5.12
C ILE A 406 15.06 1.29 4.78
N LYS A 407 16.33 1.32 4.37
CA LYS A 407 17.17 0.14 4.21
C LYS A 407 18.11 0.01 5.41
N HIS A 408 18.05 -1.13 6.09
CA HIS A 408 18.93 -1.46 7.20
C HIS A 408 19.25 -2.96 7.18
N PRO A 409 20.52 -3.38 6.98
CA PRO A 409 20.91 -4.77 6.76
C PRO A 409 20.39 -5.78 7.79
N ALA A 410 20.39 -5.41 9.08
CA ALA A 410 19.87 -6.29 10.14
C ALA A 410 18.37 -6.61 10.01
N MET A 411 17.62 -5.79 9.28
CA MET A 411 16.19 -5.95 9.04
C MET A 411 15.88 -6.49 7.65
N THR A 412 16.58 -6.00 6.62
CA THR A 412 16.25 -6.23 5.20
C THR A 412 16.91 -7.46 4.62
N ASP A 413 18.10 -7.80 5.08
CA ASP A 413 18.87 -8.88 4.48
C ASP A 413 18.41 -10.21 5.10
N PRO A 414 18.33 -11.30 4.32
CA PRO A 414 17.89 -12.57 4.85
C PRO A 414 18.92 -13.19 5.81
N PHE A 415 18.41 -13.96 6.76
CA PHE A 415 19.18 -14.98 7.49
C PHE A 415 18.99 -16.31 6.78
N GLU A 416 20.07 -17.08 6.61
CA GLU A 416 20.02 -18.44 6.07
C GLU A 416 19.59 -19.42 7.17
N LEU A 417 18.36 -19.93 7.10
CA LEU A 417 17.79 -20.80 8.12
C LEU A 417 17.36 -22.12 7.50
N ARG A 418 18.15 -23.18 7.71
CA ARG A 418 17.90 -24.52 7.13
C ARG A 418 17.72 -24.48 5.59
N GLY A 419 18.50 -23.62 4.92
CA GLY A 419 18.44 -23.43 3.46
C GLY A 419 17.24 -22.60 2.98
N GLN A 420 16.57 -21.88 3.88
CA GLN A 420 15.49 -20.94 3.54
C GLN A 420 15.89 -19.53 3.99
N PRO A 421 15.91 -18.54 3.08
CA PRO A 421 16.17 -17.16 3.43
C PRO A 421 14.98 -16.58 4.21
N LEU A 422 15.26 -15.90 5.32
CA LEU A 422 14.23 -15.18 6.09
C LEU A 422 14.77 -13.84 6.56
N ALA A 423 14.22 -12.73 6.07
CA ALA A 423 14.52 -11.40 6.59
C ALA A 423 13.58 -11.04 7.75
N ALA A 424 14.01 -10.16 8.65
CA ALA A 424 13.12 -9.65 9.71
C ALA A 424 11.95 -8.83 9.13
N LEU A 425 12.20 -8.12 8.03
CA LEU A 425 11.16 -7.40 7.28
C LEU A 425 10.04 -8.34 6.80
N ASP A 426 10.34 -9.58 6.41
CA ASP A 426 9.32 -10.57 6.03
C ASP A 426 8.38 -10.89 7.18
N LEU A 427 8.94 -11.06 8.38
CA LEU A 427 8.15 -11.32 9.58
C LEU A 427 7.28 -10.11 9.94
N ILE A 428 7.79 -8.89 9.77
CA ILE A 428 7.03 -7.64 9.95
C ILE A 428 5.85 -7.57 9.01
N LEU A 429 6.07 -7.74 7.70
CA LEU A 429 5.02 -7.69 6.70
C LEU A 429 3.99 -8.80 6.92
N ARG A 430 4.42 -9.99 7.34
CA ARG A 430 3.52 -11.10 7.67
C ARG A 430 2.57 -10.77 8.81
N GLN A 431 3.02 -10.03 9.82
CA GLN A 431 2.16 -9.57 10.92
C GLN A 431 1.23 -8.44 10.47
N LEU A 432 1.71 -7.53 9.62
CA LEU A 432 0.88 -6.47 9.05
C LEU A 432 -0.29 -7.04 8.25
N GLU A 433 -0.06 -8.05 7.41
CA GLU A 433 -1.11 -8.77 6.67
C GLU A 433 -2.15 -9.45 7.59
N VAL A 434 -1.74 -10.00 8.75
CA VAL A 434 -2.70 -10.51 9.75
C VAL A 434 -3.54 -9.38 10.32
N MET A 435 -2.90 -8.25 10.62
CA MET A 435 -3.57 -7.08 11.17
C MET A 435 -4.54 -6.46 10.18
N THR A 436 -4.16 -6.29 8.90
CA THR A 436 -5.05 -5.77 7.85
C THR A 436 -6.25 -6.69 7.64
N ALA A 437 -6.05 -8.01 7.62
CA ALA A 437 -7.13 -8.98 7.51
C ALA A 437 -8.15 -8.88 8.65
N ARG A 438 -7.67 -8.74 9.90
CA ARG A 438 -8.53 -8.52 11.07
C ARG A 438 -9.23 -7.16 11.01
N TYR A 439 -8.53 -6.12 10.55
CA TYR A 439 -9.08 -4.76 10.44
C TYR A 439 -10.22 -4.69 9.43
N ARG A 440 -10.10 -5.38 8.28
CA ARG A 440 -11.14 -5.46 7.23
C ARG A 440 -12.50 -5.95 7.71
N ILE A 441 -12.54 -6.73 8.78
CA ILE A 441 -13.79 -7.26 9.35
C ILE A 441 -13.96 -6.87 10.82
N ALA A 442 -13.13 -5.96 11.33
CA ALA A 442 -13.13 -5.49 12.72
C ALA A 442 -13.20 -6.62 13.74
N ASP A 443 -12.33 -7.62 13.59
CA ASP A 443 -12.33 -8.82 14.45
C ASP A 443 -13.67 -9.54 14.54
N GLY A 444 -14.44 -9.53 13.44
CA GLY A 444 -15.75 -10.17 13.37
C GLY A 444 -16.92 -9.26 13.71
N ARG A 445 -16.69 -7.98 14.01
CA ARG A 445 -17.78 -7.01 14.28
C ARG A 445 -18.29 -6.29 13.04
N GLY A 446 -17.64 -6.51 11.89
CA GLY A 446 -18.06 -6.04 10.58
C GLY A 446 -17.62 -4.63 10.19
N GLY A 447 -17.10 -3.80 11.11
CA GLY A 447 -16.57 -2.48 10.77
C GLY A 447 -15.68 -1.85 11.85
N THR A 448 -14.61 -1.18 11.39
CA THR A 448 -13.74 -0.33 12.22
C THR A 448 -13.97 1.12 11.84
N SER A 449 -14.18 1.99 12.84
CA SER A 449 -14.30 3.43 12.65
C SER A 449 -13.22 4.17 13.44
N VAL A 450 -12.74 5.28 12.89
CA VAL A 450 -11.79 6.17 13.57
C VAL A 450 -12.52 6.88 14.71
N GLY A 451 -11.95 6.84 15.91
CA GLY A 451 -12.48 7.54 17.08
C GLY A 451 -11.40 7.73 18.14
N ALA A 452 -11.71 8.40 19.25
CA ALA A 452 -10.74 8.64 20.32
C ALA A 452 -10.12 7.36 20.93
N ALA A 453 -10.74 6.18 20.70
CA ALA A 453 -10.28 4.88 21.14
C ALA A 453 -9.62 4.01 20.03
N ASN A 454 -9.84 4.32 18.75
CA ASN A 454 -9.32 3.57 17.60
C ASN A 454 -8.56 4.52 16.67
N ASN A 455 -7.24 4.37 16.62
CA ASN A 455 -6.37 5.20 15.79
C ASN A 455 -5.49 4.29 14.91
N CYS A 456 -5.65 4.41 13.60
CA CYS A 456 -4.89 3.67 12.60
C CYS A 456 -3.38 3.79 12.77
N ALA A 457 -2.89 4.95 13.25
CA ALA A 457 -1.47 5.16 13.55
C ALA A 457 -1.00 4.27 14.70
N GLN A 458 -1.81 4.16 15.76
CA GLN A 458 -1.51 3.35 16.92
C GLN A 458 -1.59 1.84 16.59
N ASP A 459 -2.58 1.43 15.80
CA ASP A 459 -2.73 0.03 15.38
C ASP A 459 -1.59 -0.41 14.46
N SER A 460 -1.19 0.46 13.52
CA SER A 460 -0.03 0.26 12.65
C SER A 460 1.27 0.16 13.45
N ALA A 461 1.45 1.03 14.44
CA ALA A 461 2.59 1.03 15.34
C ALA A 461 2.65 -0.24 16.20
N GLN A 462 1.50 -0.67 16.72
CA GLN A 462 1.38 -1.90 17.50
C GLN A 462 1.73 -3.12 16.65
N ALA A 463 1.29 -3.16 15.39
CA ALA A 463 1.63 -4.23 14.46
C ALA A 463 3.15 -4.31 14.23
N LEU A 464 3.80 -3.17 14.01
CA LEU A 464 5.26 -3.08 13.86
C LEU A 464 5.99 -3.54 15.14
N TYR A 465 5.53 -3.08 16.31
CA TYR A 465 6.09 -3.50 17.59
C TYR A 465 5.96 -5.01 17.82
N ALA A 466 4.76 -5.56 17.63
CA ALA A 466 4.49 -6.98 17.81
C ALA A 466 5.37 -7.83 16.89
N ALA A 467 5.55 -7.39 15.65
CA ALA A 467 6.43 -8.06 14.70
C ALA A 467 7.90 -8.09 15.13
N ILE A 468 8.43 -6.95 15.57
CA ILE A 468 9.82 -6.85 16.03
C ILE A 468 10.04 -7.74 17.27
N ARG A 469 9.11 -7.68 18.24
CA ARG A 469 9.15 -8.51 19.46
C ARG A 469 9.11 -10.00 19.13
N ASN A 470 8.17 -10.42 18.29
CA ASN A 470 7.97 -11.82 17.92
C ASN A 470 9.16 -12.35 17.12
N THR A 471 9.74 -11.55 16.24
CA THR A 471 10.98 -11.87 15.54
C THR A 471 12.12 -12.12 16.52
N GLY A 472 12.33 -11.21 17.49
CA GLY A 472 13.35 -11.39 18.52
C GLY A 472 13.14 -12.59 19.43
N ARG A 473 11.89 -13.03 19.67
CA ARG A 473 11.60 -14.29 20.39
C ARG A 473 11.88 -15.50 19.51
N LEU A 474 11.37 -15.53 18.28
CA LEU A 474 11.55 -16.62 17.32
C LEU A 474 13.03 -16.87 16.96
N LEU A 475 13.87 -15.83 17.04
CA LEU A 475 15.32 -15.94 16.88
C LEU A 475 16.03 -16.41 18.16
N ARG A 476 15.53 -16.05 19.36
CA ARG A 476 16.12 -16.48 20.64
C ARG A 476 15.74 -17.91 21.04
N ASP A 477 14.47 -18.27 20.87
CA ASP A 477 13.87 -19.48 21.42
C ASP A 477 14.07 -20.72 20.54
N ARG A 478 14.84 -20.61 19.44
CA ARG A 478 15.15 -21.70 18.50
C ARG A 478 16.61 -22.18 18.66
N PRO A 479 16.85 -23.33 19.33
CA PRO A 479 18.21 -23.84 19.56
C PRO A 479 18.99 -24.15 18.28
N ASP A 480 18.29 -24.59 17.24
CA ASP A 480 18.84 -24.84 15.90
C ASP A 480 19.29 -23.55 15.21
N LEU A 481 18.57 -22.45 15.46
CA LEU A 481 18.93 -21.13 14.97
C LEU A 481 20.13 -20.57 15.72
N GLN A 482 20.16 -20.72 17.04
CA GLN A 482 21.34 -20.39 17.85
C GLN A 482 22.58 -21.17 17.38
N ALA A 483 22.44 -22.46 17.04
CA ALA A 483 23.52 -23.27 16.50
C ALA A 483 23.97 -22.83 15.08
N ALA A 484 23.02 -22.46 14.20
CA ALA A 484 23.34 -21.94 12.87
C ALA A 484 24.04 -20.56 12.93
N LEU A 485 23.62 -19.70 13.85
CA LEU A 485 24.21 -18.39 14.09
C LEU A 485 25.61 -18.48 14.73
N ALA A 486 25.84 -19.47 15.59
CA ALA A 486 27.14 -19.69 16.24
C ALA A 486 28.28 -19.97 15.24
N ASN A 487 27.96 -20.50 14.07
CA ASN A 487 28.94 -20.84 13.03
C ASN A 487 29.23 -19.69 12.05
N THR A 488 28.57 -18.52 12.18
CA THR A 488 28.80 -17.37 11.30
C THR A 488 28.88 -16.06 12.12
N PRO A 489 30.08 -15.53 12.42
CA PRO A 489 30.25 -14.30 13.22
C PRO A 489 29.48 -13.08 12.67
N GLU A 490 29.27 -13.03 11.36
CA GLU A 490 28.47 -11.99 10.71
C GLU A 490 26.98 -12.09 11.05
N ASN A 491 26.39 -13.28 10.99
CA ASN A 491 24.98 -13.47 11.35
C ASN A 491 24.73 -13.24 12.84
N ALA A 492 25.69 -13.58 13.71
CA ALA A 492 25.62 -13.24 15.13
C ALA A 492 25.58 -11.72 15.36
N ARG A 493 26.48 -10.95 14.72
CA ARG A 493 26.48 -9.48 14.78
C ARG A 493 25.18 -8.88 14.22
N ARG A 494 24.67 -9.41 13.11
CA ARG A 494 23.40 -8.96 12.52
C ARG A 494 22.21 -9.25 13.44
N LEU A 495 22.18 -10.41 14.10
CA LEU A 495 21.14 -10.71 15.10
C LEU A 495 21.21 -9.73 16.28
N GLU A 496 22.39 -9.48 16.82
CA GLU A 496 22.57 -8.53 17.93
C GLU A 496 22.12 -7.13 17.53
N ALA A 497 22.50 -6.68 16.33
CA ALA A 497 22.04 -5.41 15.76
C ALA A 497 20.51 -5.37 15.62
N LEU A 498 19.87 -6.45 15.15
CA LEU A 498 18.41 -6.55 15.03
C LEU A 498 17.71 -6.50 16.40
N LEU A 499 18.23 -7.22 17.41
CA LEU A 499 17.69 -7.21 18.77
C LEU A 499 17.83 -5.84 19.43
N SER A 500 18.98 -5.18 19.23
CA SER A 500 19.24 -3.82 19.73
C SER A 500 18.32 -2.79 19.06
N LEU A 501 18.23 -2.83 17.73
CA LEU A 501 17.27 -2.03 16.94
C LEU A 501 15.83 -2.25 17.45
N GLY A 502 15.46 -3.51 17.69
CA GLY A 502 14.13 -3.83 18.19
C GLY A 502 13.84 -3.27 19.59
N SER A 503 14.86 -3.16 20.44
CA SER A 503 14.74 -2.52 21.75
C SER A 503 14.53 -1.01 21.63
N ASP A 504 15.25 -0.34 20.74
CA ASP A 504 15.11 1.11 20.53
C ASP A 504 13.76 1.45 19.91
N VAL A 505 13.33 0.69 18.90
CA VAL A 505 12.00 0.84 18.30
C VAL A 505 10.93 0.63 19.36
N ARG A 506 11.09 -0.37 20.23
CA ARG A 506 10.19 -0.57 21.38
C ARG A 506 10.15 0.65 22.29
N GLU A 507 11.28 1.24 22.64
CA GLU A 507 11.32 2.43 23.51
C GLU A 507 10.56 3.61 22.90
N VAL A 508 10.68 3.81 21.57
CA VAL A 508 9.91 4.83 20.84
C VAL A 508 8.42 4.53 20.84
N LEU A 509 8.04 3.27 20.63
CA LEU A 509 6.64 2.84 20.53
C LEU A 509 5.97 2.66 21.90
N THR A 510 6.73 2.49 22.99
CA THR A 510 6.23 2.21 24.34
C THR A 510 7.01 2.94 25.44
N PRO A 511 7.12 4.28 25.41
CA PRO A 511 8.01 5.02 26.31
C PRO A 511 7.70 4.86 27.80
N TRP A 512 6.50 4.39 28.16
CA TRP A 512 6.09 4.12 29.56
C TRP A 512 5.51 2.71 29.76
N GLY A 513 5.96 1.75 28.94
CA GLY A 513 5.44 0.38 28.90
C GLY A 513 4.39 0.17 27.83
N ALA A 514 4.20 -1.08 27.43
CA ALA A 514 3.12 -1.47 26.53
C ALA A 514 1.79 -1.34 27.29
N ARG A 515 0.68 -1.00 26.61
CA ARG A 515 -0.63 -1.08 27.27
C ARG A 515 -0.89 -2.54 27.70
N GLU A 516 -1.68 -2.79 28.75
CA GLU A 516 -2.01 -4.16 29.19
C GLU A 516 -2.64 -5.01 28.07
N ASP A 517 -3.38 -4.37 27.15
CA ASP A 517 -3.93 -5.02 25.96
C ASP A 517 -2.88 -5.28 24.85
N TRP A 518 -1.64 -4.81 24.99
CA TRP A 518 -0.49 -5.14 24.12
C TRP A 518 0.35 -6.32 24.66
N GLU A 519 0.14 -6.69 25.92
CA GLU A 519 0.83 -7.78 26.63
C GLU A 519 0.22 -9.16 26.36
N TYR A 520 -1.08 -9.22 26.05
CA TYR A 520 -1.78 -10.44 25.64
C TYR A 520 -1.96 -10.49 24.11
N ASP A 521 -2.07 -11.69 23.54
CA ASP A 521 -2.32 -11.88 22.11
C ASP A 521 -3.40 -10.91 21.61
N LEU A 522 -2.97 -10.09 20.64
CA LEU A 522 -3.57 -8.86 20.12
C LEU A 522 -5.10 -8.71 20.35
N PRO A 523 -5.54 -7.65 21.06
CA PRO A 523 -6.88 -7.50 21.61
C PRO A 523 -7.94 -7.33 20.51
N VAL A 524 -9.22 -7.46 20.88
CA VAL A 524 -10.37 -7.22 20.00
C VAL A 524 -10.32 -5.77 19.48
N LEU A 525 -10.02 -5.60 18.21
CA LEU A 525 -10.06 -4.31 17.52
C LEU A 525 -11.48 -3.73 17.57
N GLY A 526 -11.61 -2.43 17.87
CA GLY A 526 -12.91 -1.75 17.87
C GLY A 526 -13.73 -1.83 19.16
N SER A 527 -13.10 -2.01 20.34
CA SER A 527 -13.84 -1.81 21.61
C SER A 527 -14.07 -0.32 21.87
N GLY A 528 -15.32 0.13 21.69
CA GLY A 528 -15.78 1.42 22.21
C GLY A 528 -15.65 1.47 23.73
N GLY A 529 -14.52 1.98 24.23
CA GLY A 529 -14.32 2.26 25.64
C GLY A 529 -15.06 3.53 26.06
N THR A 530 -15.63 3.54 27.26
CA THR A 530 -16.36 4.69 27.81
C THR A 530 -15.48 5.94 27.94
N PRO A 531 -16.00 7.16 27.66
CA PRO A 531 -15.18 8.36 27.42
C PRO A 531 -14.41 8.89 28.64
N PHE A 532 -14.83 8.54 29.86
CA PHE A 532 -14.39 9.23 31.08
C PHE A 532 -13.17 8.63 31.80
N LYS A 533 -12.53 7.59 31.26
CA LYS A 533 -11.26 7.03 31.81
C LYS A 533 -10.03 7.20 30.90
N SER A 534 -10.14 7.90 29.76
CA SER A 534 -9.10 7.88 28.71
C SER A 534 -8.02 8.97 28.80
N PHE A 535 -8.24 10.05 29.56
CA PHE A 535 -7.35 11.23 29.49
C PHE A 535 -5.92 10.93 29.97
N GLY A 536 -5.76 10.20 31.08
CA GLY A 536 -4.45 9.79 31.60
C GLY A 536 -3.73 8.72 30.76
N LYS A 537 -4.48 7.93 29.97
CA LYS A 537 -3.92 6.94 29.03
C LYS A 537 -3.51 7.60 27.70
N ALA A 538 -4.26 8.58 27.21
CA ALA A 538 -3.93 9.35 26.00
C ALA A 538 -2.65 10.17 26.15
N VAL A 539 -2.38 10.74 27.32
CA VAL A 539 -1.11 11.42 27.65
C VAL A 539 0.05 10.43 27.71
N LYS A 540 -0.18 9.14 27.97
CA LYS A 540 0.87 8.10 27.96
C LYS A 540 1.16 7.52 26.56
N SER A 541 0.32 7.74 25.56
CA SER A 541 0.50 7.20 24.20
C SER A 541 0.62 8.28 23.11
N TRP A 542 0.76 9.56 23.48
CA TRP A 542 0.72 10.67 22.52
C TRP A 542 1.75 10.50 21.38
N ARG A 543 2.96 10.01 21.68
CA ARG A 543 4.00 9.76 20.66
C ARG A 543 3.61 8.72 19.61
N THR A 544 2.74 7.77 19.93
CA THR A 544 2.23 6.75 18.99
C THR A 544 0.88 7.10 18.39
N VAL A 545 0.22 8.14 18.91
CA VAL A 545 -1.06 8.64 18.42
C VAL A 545 -0.85 9.68 17.30
N LEU A 546 0.26 10.43 17.33
CA LEU A 546 0.55 11.47 16.35
C LEU A 546 1.38 10.91 15.17
N PRO A 547 0.80 10.77 13.96
CA PRO A 547 1.47 10.18 12.80
C PRO A 547 2.86 10.76 12.45
N PRO A 548 3.06 12.09 12.37
CA PRO A 548 4.37 12.63 12.00
C PRO A 548 5.41 12.44 13.12
N VAL A 549 4.98 12.41 14.39
CA VAL A 549 5.88 12.22 15.53
C VAL A 549 6.42 10.79 15.56
N ILE A 550 5.54 9.79 15.44
CA ILE A 550 5.96 8.38 15.41
C ILE A 550 6.86 8.09 14.21
N ALA A 551 6.48 8.54 13.02
CA ALA A 551 7.27 8.31 11.81
C ALA A 551 8.67 8.91 11.95
N ARG A 552 8.78 10.17 12.40
CA ARG A 552 10.08 10.82 12.59
C ARG A 552 10.92 10.12 13.67
N ALA A 553 10.33 9.71 14.78
CA ALA A 553 11.05 9.02 15.84
C ALA A 553 11.57 7.64 15.39
N LEU A 554 10.78 6.89 14.59
CA LEU A 554 11.24 5.65 13.98
C LEU A 554 12.40 5.90 13.02
N ILE A 555 12.27 6.86 12.10
CA ILE A 555 13.34 7.21 11.15
C ILE A 555 14.63 7.58 11.90
N GLU A 556 14.53 8.37 12.98
CA GLU A 556 15.67 8.75 13.81
C GLU A 556 16.40 7.53 14.39
N VAL A 557 15.66 6.55 14.91
CA VAL A 557 16.25 5.29 15.43
C VAL A 557 17.03 4.57 14.32
N PHE A 558 16.45 4.43 13.13
CA PHE A 558 17.12 3.76 12.02
C PHE A 558 18.37 4.51 11.55
N LEU A 559 18.29 5.83 11.38
CA LEU A 559 19.45 6.65 10.96
C LEU A 559 20.60 6.57 11.98
N LYS A 560 20.30 6.64 13.29
CA LYS A 560 21.31 6.49 14.35
C LYS A 560 21.95 5.09 14.37
N ARG A 561 21.27 4.08 13.83
CA ARG A 561 21.77 2.71 13.69
C ARG A 561 22.48 2.46 12.36
N GLY A 562 22.74 3.50 11.58
CA GLY A 562 23.46 3.41 10.30
C GLY A 562 22.58 2.97 9.13
N ALA A 563 21.27 3.18 9.19
CA ALA A 563 20.42 3.05 8.01
C ALA A 563 20.65 4.21 7.03
N SER A 564 20.33 3.96 5.76
CA SER A 564 20.02 5.00 4.78
C SER A 564 18.51 5.05 4.56
N ALA A 565 17.97 6.23 4.29
CA ALA A 565 16.54 6.40 4.02
C ALA A 565 16.30 7.22 2.75
N TRP A 566 15.43 6.73 1.87
CA TRP A 566 14.99 7.47 0.69
C TRP A 566 13.67 8.18 1.01
N VAL A 567 13.61 9.51 0.87
CA VAL A 567 12.38 10.27 1.08
C VAL A 567 11.80 10.65 -0.27
N LEU A 568 10.54 10.28 -0.48
CA LEU A 568 9.74 10.60 -1.66
C LEU A 568 8.60 11.52 -1.21
N ARG A 569 8.57 12.77 -1.68
CA ARG A 569 7.48 13.71 -1.39
C ARG A 569 6.75 14.09 -2.66
N SER A 570 5.43 14.09 -2.62
CA SER A 570 4.58 14.67 -3.66
C SER A 570 3.58 15.63 -3.03
N SER A 571 3.08 16.59 -3.81
CA SER A 571 2.09 17.56 -3.34
C SER A 571 1.08 17.84 -4.43
N GLN A 572 -0.06 17.13 -4.38
CA GLN A 572 -1.18 17.32 -5.33
C GLN A 572 -0.71 17.28 -6.79
N ILE A 573 -0.29 16.09 -7.24
CA ILE A 573 0.37 15.85 -8.53
C ILE A 573 -0.61 15.32 -9.59
N GLY A 574 -0.30 15.56 -10.87
CA GLY A 574 -1.15 15.25 -12.01
C GLY A 574 -1.43 16.53 -12.79
N GLY A 575 -2.69 16.74 -13.19
CA GLY A 575 -3.17 18.05 -13.60
C GLY A 575 -3.35 19.03 -12.44
N TYR A 576 -3.85 20.23 -12.74
CA TYR A 576 -3.96 21.34 -11.79
C TYR A 576 -5.43 21.69 -11.48
N ASP A 577 -5.85 21.56 -10.22
CA ASP A 577 -7.15 22.03 -9.72
C ASP A 577 -6.96 23.26 -8.83
N PRO A 578 -7.29 24.50 -9.24
CA PRO A 578 -7.05 25.71 -8.44
C PRO A 578 -7.85 25.79 -7.13
N THR A 579 -8.84 24.91 -6.91
CA THR A 579 -9.79 25.02 -5.78
C THR A 579 -9.32 24.32 -4.49
N ILE A 580 -8.22 23.57 -4.55
CA ILE A 580 -7.62 22.85 -3.41
C ILE A 580 -6.20 23.35 -3.13
N GLU A 581 -5.66 23.12 -1.93
CA GLU A 581 -4.27 23.43 -1.59
C GLU A 581 -3.68 22.33 -0.69
N PRO A 582 -2.37 22.02 -0.75
CA PRO A 582 -1.79 20.99 0.09
C PRO A 582 -1.68 21.48 1.54
N ILE A 583 -2.11 20.66 2.50
CA ILE A 583 -1.89 20.91 3.93
C ILE A 583 -0.99 19.81 4.47
N VAL A 584 0.24 20.13 4.85
CA VAL A 584 1.12 19.14 5.49
C VAL A 584 0.71 18.91 6.96
N PRO A 585 0.94 17.70 7.51
CA PRO A 585 0.83 17.49 8.95
C PRO A 585 1.74 18.45 9.72
N ASN A 586 1.22 19.09 10.78
CA ASN A 586 1.89 20.24 11.42
C ASN A 586 1.95 20.16 12.96
N VAL A 587 1.92 18.94 13.49
CA VAL A 587 1.87 18.59 14.92
C VAL A 587 3.13 17.94 15.43
#